data_AF-A0A811Z3G2-F1
#
_entry.id   AF-A0A811Z3G2-F1
#
_cell.length_a   1.000
_cell.length_b   1.000
_cell.length_c   1.000
_cell.angle_alpha   90.00
_cell.angle_beta   90.00
_cell.angle_gamma   90.00
#
_symmetry.space_group_name_H-M   'P 1'
#
loop_
_entity.id
_entity.type
_entity.pdbx_description
1 polymer ?
#
loop_
_entity_poly.entity_id
_entity_poly.type
_entity_poly.pdbx_seq_one_letter_code
_entity_poly.pdbx_strand_id
1 'polypeptide(L)' 'MLCLTKRAEEECNVVEVMARNHYHQEIAVPVANLKLSCQFMFSLEDLQLQPPVTFCLKSGSGPM' A
#
# COMPACT_ATOMS: atom_id res chain seq x y z
N MET A 1 -9.41 -1.39 -0.61
CA MET A 1 -9.23 -1.52 0.85
C MET A 1 -7.95 -2.28 1.10
N LEU A 2 -7.08 -1.80 1.98
CA LEU A 2 -5.84 -2.45 2.41
C LEU A 2 -6.01 -2.82 3.89
N CYS A 3 -5.75 -4.07 4.25
CA CYS A 3 -6.01 -4.59 5.59
C CYS A 3 -4.86 -5.45 6.04
N LEU A 4 -4.43 -5.35 7.30
CA LEU A 4 -3.58 -6.37 7.89
C LEU A 4 -4.44 -7.55 8.34
N THR A 5 -3.96 -8.75 8.06
CA THR A 5 -4.58 -9.97 8.60
C THR A 5 -4.09 -10.24 10.02
N LYS A 6 -4.83 -11.08 10.77
CA LYS A 6 -4.42 -11.51 12.13
C LYS A 6 -3.08 -12.25 12.20
N ARG A 7 -2.50 -12.62 11.05
CA ARG A 7 -1.22 -13.31 10.95
C ARG A 7 -0.04 -12.36 10.72
N ALA A 8 -0.30 -11.08 10.50
CA ALA A 8 0.74 -10.09 10.32
C ALA A 8 1.52 -9.86 11.61
N GLU A 9 2.80 -9.53 11.49
CA GLU A 9 3.62 -9.15 12.64
C GLU A 9 3.24 -7.74 13.15
N GLU A 10 3.58 -7.46 14.42
CA GLU A 10 3.36 -6.15 15.03
C GLU A 10 4.43 -5.15 14.58
N GLU A 11 4.35 -4.74 13.32
CA GLU A 11 5.31 -3.87 12.65
C GLU A 11 4.62 -2.89 11.69
N CYS A 12 5.41 -1.96 11.14
CA CYS A 12 4.93 -1.00 10.15
C CYS A 12 5.00 -1.60 8.73
N ASN A 13 3.84 -1.90 8.18
CA ASN A 13 3.67 -2.38 6.81
C ASN A 13 3.40 -1.19 5.89
N VAL A 14 4.33 -0.88 4.99
CA VAL A 14 4.22 0.25 4.06
C VAL A 14 3.87 -0.26 2.68
N VAL A 15 2.75 0.21 2.15
CA VAL A 15 2.27 -0.14 0.81
C VAL A 15 2.58 1.00 -0.13
N GLU A 16 3.19 0.70 -1.26
CA GLU A 16 3.41 1.65 -2.33
C GLU A 16 2.71 1.22 -3.62
N VAL A 17 2.32 2.21 -4.41
CA VAL A 17 1.78 2.03 -5.75
C VAL A 17 2.86 2.41 -6.76
N MET A 18 3.19 1.47 -7.63
CA MET A 18 4.03 1.72 -8.79
C MET A 18 3.15 1.97 -10.01
N ALA A 19 3.30 3.14 -10.63
CA ALA A 19 2.52 3.57 -11.78
C ALA A 19 3.27 4.61 -12.62
N ARG A 20 2.76 4.93 -13.82
CA ARG A 20 3.32 5.99 -14.66
C ARG A 20 2.80 7.36 -14.22
N ASN A 21 3.71 8.31 -14.04
CA ASN A 21 3.36 9.72 -13.84
C ASN A 21 3.00 10.41 -15.17
N HIS A 22 2.70 11.71 -15.11
CA HIS A 22 2.38 12.53 -16.29
C HIS A 22 3.53 12.70 -17.29
N TYR A 23 4.76 12.39 -16.88
CA TYR A 23 5.94 12.35 -17.75
C TYR A 23 6.23 10.94 -18.30
N HIS A 24 5.29 9.99 -18.14
CA HIS A 24 5.43 8.58 -18.52
C HIS A 24 6.58 7.84 -17.82
N GLN A 25 7.05 8.35 -16.68
CA GLN A 25 8.07 7.69 -15.86
C GLN A 25 7.40 6.78 -14.85
N GLU A 26 7.94 5.58 -14.66
CA GLU A 26 7.52 4.71 -13.57
C GLU A 26 8.00 5.27 -12.23
N ILE A 27 7.06 5.50 -11.33
CA ILE A 27 7.31 6.02 -9.98
C ILE A 27 6.67 5.11 -8.94
N ALA A 28 7.28 5.04 -7.76
CA ALA A 28 6.72 4.37 -6.58
C ALA A 28 6.25 5.42 -5.57
N VAL A 29 4.97 5.38 -5.19
CA VAL A 29 4.36 6.32 -4.25
C VAL A 29 3.82 5.55 -3.03
N PRO A 30 4.27 5.83 -1.80
CA PRO A 30 3.69 5.25 -0.59
C PRO A 30 2.23 5.71 -0.44
N VAL A 31 1.29 4.78 -0.30
CA VAL A 31 -0.15 5.07 -0.19
C VAL A 31 -0.75 4.68 1.16
N ALA A 32 -0.09 3.80 1.92
CA ALA A 32 -0.56 3.40 3.24
C ALA A 32 0.61 3.00 4.15
N ASN A 33 0.43 3.25 5.44
CA ASN A 33 1.26 2.71 6.52
C ASN A 33 0.32 2.03 7.51
N LEU A 34 0.41 0.71 7.64
CA LEU A 34 -0.47 -0.10 8.45
C LEU A 34 0.30 -0.75 9.60
N LYS A 35 -0.33 -0.81 10.77
CA LYS A 35 0.18 -1.51 11.94
C LYS A 35 -0.99 -2.04 12.77
N LEU A 36 -0.93 -3.31 13.18
CA LEU A 36 -2.04 -4.00 13.85
C LEU A 36 -2.57 -3.23 15.07
N SER A 37 -1.69 -2.71 15.93
CA SER A 37 -2.08 -1.97 17.14
C SER A 37 -2.55 -0.53 16.92
N CYS A 38 -2.39 0.05 15.73
CA CYS A 38 -2.62 1.49 15.49
C CYS A 38 -3.62 1.73 14.36
N GLN A 39 -3.31 1.23 13.16
CA GLN A 39 -4.10 1.39 11.96
C GLN A 39 -3.99 0.11 11.14
N PHE A 40 -4.87 -0.85 11.43
CA PHE A 40 -4.83 -2.16 10.79
C PHE A 40 -5.56 -2.20 9.43
N MET A 41 -6.30 -1.14 9.08
CA MET A 41 -7.07 -1.05 7.85
C MET A 41 -7.04 0.38 7.29
N PHE A 42 -7.01 0.49 5.96
CA PHE A 42 -7.09 1.75 5.24
C PHE A 42 -7.94 1.60 3.98
N SER A 43 -8.85 2.55 3.75
CA SER A 43 -9.65 2.60 2.52
C SER A 43 -8.92 3.43 1.48
N LEU A 44 -8.89 2.94 0.24
CA LEU A 44 -8.43 3.69 -0.95
C LEU A 44 -9.64 4.15 -1.78
N GLU A 45 -10.80 4.31 -1.13
CA GLU A 45 -11.97 4.87 -1.77
C GLU A 45 -11.63 6.26 -2.34
N ASP A 46 -12.14 6.54 -3.54
CA ASP A 46 -11.85 7.72 -4.36
C ASP A 46 -10.41 7.86 -4.91
N LEU A 47 -9.49 6.93 -4.63
CA LEU A 47 -8.19 6.92 -5.30
C LEU A 47 -8.30 6.34 -6.72
N GLN A 48 -8.47 7.22 -7.71
CA GLN A 48 -8.48 6.84 -9.11
C GLN A 48 -7.05 6.64 -9.63
N LEU A 49 -6.77 5.42 -10.08
CA LEU A 49 -5.47 5.03 -10.65
C LEU A 49 -5.66 4.66 -12.13
N GLN A 50 -4.79 5.16 -13.01
CA GLN A 50 -4.78 4.77 -14.42
C GLN A 50 -3.91 3.51 -14.61
N PRO A 51 -4.47 2.40 -15.10
CA PRO A 51 -3.69 1.20 -15.39
C PRO A 51 -2.59 1.44 -16.44
N PRO A 52 -1.47 0.69 -16.39
CA PRO A 52 -1.16 -0.36 -15.42
C PRO A 52 -0.69 0.22 -14.08
N VAL A 53 -1.11 -0.43 -12.98
CA VAL A 53 -0.65 -0.13 -11.62
C VAL A 53 -0.27 -1.40 -10.89
N THR A 54 0.76 -1.32 -10.04
CA THR A 54 1.21 -2.42 -9.20
C THR A 54 1.21 -1.97 -7.74
N PHE A 55 0.63 -2.77 -6.86
CA PHE A 55 0.73 -2.57 -5.42
C PHE A 55 1.90 -3.41 -4.89
N CYS A 56 2.81 -2.77 -4.16
CA CYS A 56 4.01 -3.40 -3.62
C CYS A 56 4.09 -3.18 -2.11
N LEU A 57 4.52 -4.20 -1.37
CA LEU A 57 4.89 -4.05 0.02
C LEU A 57 6.35 -3.55 0.06
N LYS A 58 6.52 -2.27 0.44
CA LYS A 58 7.84 -1.64 0.56
C LYS A 58 8.57 -2.08 1.82
N SER A 59 7.83 -2.24 2.92
CA SER A 59 8.36 -2.70 4.20
C SER A 59 7.29 -3.47 4.97
N GLY A 60 7.74 -4.33 5.88
CA GLY A 60 6.90 -5.28 6.60
C GLY A 60 6.85 -6.64 5.91
N SER A 61 6.40 -7.63 6.67
CA SER A 61 6.27 -9.04 6.28
C SER A 61 4.90 -9.37 5.72
N GLY A 62 3.89 -8.52 5.96
CA GLY A 62 2.49 -8.85 5.69
C GLY A 62 2.03 -10.07 6.51
N PRO A 63 1.03 -10.85 6.06
CA PRO A 63 0.24 -10.64 4.85
C PRO A 63 -0.83 -9.58 5.08
N MET A 64 -1.04 -8.79 4.02
CA MET A 64 -2.12 -7.82 3.87
C MET A 64 -3.16 -8.33 2.87
#